data_AF-A0A354B3Z2-F1
#
_entry.id   AF-A0A354B3Z2-F1
#
_cell.length_a   1.000
_cell.length_b   1.000
_cell.length_c   1.000
_cell.angle_alpha   90.00
_cell.angle_beta   90.00
_cell.angle_gamma   90.00
#
_symmetry.space_group_name_H-M   'P 1'
#
loop_
_entity.id
_entity.type
_entity.pdbx_description
1 polymer ?
#
loop_
_entity_poly.entity_id
_entity_poly.type
_entity_poly.pdbx_seq_one_letter_code
_entity_poly.pdbx_strand_id
1 'polypeptide(L)'
;MANSSPGDQPAAAVAADLAPGDLPAAAVAADLALGDQPAAPGAAELDQLAAELGPGGVLAPEPDQDGYRRRMARRQQVQQQRVGERNREKGLVLVFTGDGKGKTTAALGLVLRTLGHGEQVAVVQFIKGGWQPGEARALELFGDALHWHALGEGFTWQTQDRQRDRMLVQEAWRQSCSYLADAKRKLVVLDEVNVALKLGYLELEQLLEGLELRPPLTHVALTGRGAPEALVQRADLVTEMKLLRHPFREQGVKAQAGIEF
;
A
#
# COMPACT_ATOMS: atom_id res chain seq x y z
N MET A 1 -39.17 14.13 -29.07
CA MET A 1 -38.61 15.47 -29.33
C MET A 1 -38.18 16.07 -28.01
N ALA A 2 -36.87 16.20 -27.80
CA ALA A 2 -36.15 17.15 -26.95
C ALA A 2 -34.77 16.53 -26.69
N ASN A 3 -33.82 16.99 -27.50
CA ASN A 3 -32.41 16.62 -27.49
C ASN A 3 -31.70 17.66 -26.62
N SER A 4 -31.04 17.24 -25.54
CA SER A 4 -30.20 18.11 -24.71
C SER A 4 -28.79 17.53 -24.68
N SER A 5 -27.88 18.25 -25.34
CA SER A 5 -26.44 17.98 -25.44
C SER A 5 -25.77 17.89 -24.07
N PRO A 6 -24.75 17.02 -23.89
CA PRO A 6 -23.79 17.17 -22.81
C PRO A 6 -22.70 18.16 -23.25
N GLY A 7 -22.62 19.28 -22.55
CA GLY A 7 -21.56 20.27 -22.69
C GLY A 7 -20.26 19.84 -22.01
N ASP A 8 -19.16 20.26 -22.65
CA ASP A 8 -17.83 20.59 -22.13
C ASP A 8 -17.42 20.00 -20.77
N GLN A 9 -16.66 18.91 -20.83
CA GLN A 9 -15.70 18.55 -19.80
C GLN A 9 -14.41 19.38 -20.01
N PRO A 10 -13.77 19.91 -18.96
CA PRO A 10 -12.52 20.64 -19.12
C PRO A 10 -11.40 19.68 -19.53
N ALA A 11 -10.65 20.10 -20.55
CA ALA A 11 -9.53 19.39 -21.13
C ALA A 11 -8.50 18.96 -20.06
N ALA A 12 -8.13 17.67 -20.11
CA ALA A 12 -6.99 17.14 -19.40
C ALA A 12 -5.74 17.96 -19.72
N ALA A 13 -5.07 18.46 -18.68
CA ALA A 13 -3.78 19.11 -18.83
C ALA A 13 -2.80 18.12 -19.47
N VAL A 14 -2.25 18.53 -20.62
CA VAL A 14 -1.28 17.78 -21.42
C VAL A 14 -0.07 17.46 -20.55
N ALA A 15 0.12 16.16 -20.26
CA ALA A 15 1.36 15.67 -19.70
C ALA A 15 2.49 15.93 -20.71
N ALA A 16 3.57 16.57 -20.26
CA ALA A 16 4.75 16.76 -21.08
C ALA A 16 5.29 15.40 -21.53
N ASP A 17 5.46 15.28 -22.84
CA ASP A 17 5.95 14.11 -23.56
C ASP A 17 7.39 13.81 -23.13
N LEU A 18 7.59 12.73 -22.38
CA LEU A 18 8.92 12.18 -22.09
C LEU A 18 9.14 11.00 -23.03
N ALA A 19 10.08 11.18 -23.96
CA ALA A 19 10.45 10.17 -24.95
C ALA A 19 11.01 8.89 -24.27
N PRO A 20 10.86 7.70 -24.90
CA PRO A 20 11.38 6.44 -24.40
C PRO A 20 12.91 6.45 -24.47
N GLY A 21 13.56 6.84 -23.38
CA GLY A 21 15.02 6.93 -23.29
C GLY A 21 15.53 7.79 -22.13
N ASP A 22 14.71 8.71 -21.61
CA ASP A 22 15.14 9.68 -20.61
C ASP A 22 14.58 9.40 -19.21
N LEU A 23 14.90 8.22 -18.64
CA LEU A 23 14.94 8.13 -17.18
C LEU A 23 16.15 8.95 -16.73
N PRO A 24 15.99 9.99 -15.90
CA PRO A 24 17.12 10.77 -15.43
C PRO A 24 18.08 9.82 -14.71
N ALA A 25 19.34 9.80 -15.13
CA ALA A 25 20.40 9.04 -14.50
C ALA A 25 20.37 9.33 -13.00
N ALA A 26 19.97 8.32 -12.21
CA ALA A 26 19.96 8.41 -10.77
C ALA A 26 21.38 8.79 -10.33
N ALA A 27 21.51 9.98 -9.76
CA ALA A 27 22.73 10.33 -9.04
C ALA A 27 22.92 9.25 -7.99
N VAL A 28 24.00 8.46 -8.15
CA VAL A 28 24.41 7.43 -7.19
C VAL A 28 24.76 8.17 -5.90
N ALA A 29 23.77 8.31 -5.02
CA ALA A 29 24.00 8.58 -3.63
C ALA A 29 24.63 7.31 -3.07
N ALA A 30 25.95 7.32 -3.04
CA ALA A 30 26.73 6.34 -2.30
C ALA A 30 26.24 6.33 -0.85
N ASP A 31 26.01 5.13 -0.35
CA ASP A 31 25.87 4.77 1.05
C ASP A 31 24.50 4.98 1.72
N LEU A 32 23.53 4.18 1.28
CA LEU A 32 22.57 3.56 2.20
C LEU A 32 22.42 2.10 1.81
N ALA A 33 23.30 1.25 2.35
CA ALA A 33 23.00 -0.16 2.47
C ALA A 33 21.64 -0.29 3.16
N LEU A 34 20.61 -0.66 2.41
CA LEU A 34 19.39 -1.31 2.91
C LEU A 34 19.78 -2.73 3.39
N GLY A 35 20.74 -2.77 4.31
CA GLY A 35 21.14 -3.94 5.06
C GLY A 35 20.38 -3.90 6.37
N ASP A 36 19.67 -4.99 6.61
CA ASP A 36 19.06 -5.40 7.85
C ASP A 36 20.11 -5.28 8.99
N GLN A 37 20.22 -4.11 9.62
CA GLN A 37 21.01 -4.00 10.84
C GLN A 37 20.22 -4.71 11.93
N PRO A 38 20.77 -5.77 12.54
CA PRO A 38 20.07 -6.48 13.60
C PRO A 38 19.71 -5.50 14.71
N ALA A 39 18.52 -5.68 15.28
CA ALA A 39 18.10 -4.91 16.44
C ALA A 39 19.20 -4.96 17.51
N ALA A 40 19.47 -3.83 18.17
CA ALA A 40 20.46 -3.78 19.24
C ALA A 40 20.18 -4.92 20.25
N PRO A 41 21.21 -5.56 20.83
CA PRO A 41 21.04 -6.75 21.66
C PRO A 41 19.98 -6.58 22.77
N GLY A 42 19.81 -5.37 23.32
CA GLY A 42 18.77 -5.08 24.32
C GLY A 42 17.33 -5.03 23.78
N ALA A 43 17.12 -4.70 22.50
CA ALA A 43 15.78 -4.60 21.91
C ALA A 43 15.11 -5.98 21.77
N ALA A 44 15.89 -7.02 21.46
CA ALA A 44 15.41 -8.40 21.40
C ALA A 44 15.00 -8.92 22.79
N GLU A 45 15.76 -8.57 23.83
CA GLU A 45 15.46 -8.92 25.23
C GLU A 45 14.18 -8.24 25.73
N LEU A 46 14.00 -6.96 25.42
CA LEU A 46 12.78 -6.23 25.79
C LEU A 46 11.54 -6.76 25.06
N ASP A 47 11.68 -7.17 23.80
CA ASP A 47 10.59 -7.79 23.04
C ASP A 47 10.18 -9.14 23.65
N GLN A 48 11.14 -9.98 24.04
CA GLN A 48 10.89 -11.23 24.76
C GLN A 48 10.19 -10.96 26.09
N LEU A 49 10.71 -10.02 26.89
CA LEU A 49 10.13 -9.68 28.19
C LEU A 49 8.70 -9.13 28.07
N ALA A 50 8.41 -8.33 27.04
CA ALA A 50 7.06 -7.84 26.77
C ALA A 50 6.09 -8.97 26.38
N ALA A 51 6.56 -9.98 25.65
CA ALA A 51 5.79 -11.17 25.30
C ALA A 51 5.49 -12.03 26.54
N GLU A 52 6.50 -12.28 27.39
CA GLU A 52 6.35 -13.01 28.66
C GLU A 52 5.38 -12.31 29.62
N LEU A 53 5.44 -10.97 29.68
CA LEU A 53 4.51 -10.18 30.48
C LEU A 53 3.08 -10.21 29.95
N GLY A 54 2.85 -10.53 28.67
CA GLY A 54 1.51 -10.83 28.15
C GLY A 54 0.46 -9.72 28.34
N PRO A 55 -0.74 -9.86 27.74
CA PRO A 55 -1.80 -8.89 27.89
C PRO A 55 -2.27 -8.79 29.35
N GLY A 56 -2.84 -7.63 29.71
CA GLY A 56 -3.53 -7.44 30.98
C GLY A 56 -4.95 -8.02 30.96
N GLY A 57 -5.78 -7.57 31.91
CA GLY A 57 -7.14 -8.07 32.09
C GLY A 57 -7.19 -9.51 32.59
N VAL A 58 -8.26 -10.23 32.24
CA VAL A 58 -8.54 -11.62 32.70
C VAL A 58 -7.53 -12.66 32.20
N LEU A 59 -6.66 -12.29 31.27
CA LEU A 59 -5.60 -13.15 30.75
C LEU A 59 -4.32 -13.09 31.59
N ALA A 60 -4.23 -12.13 32.52
CA ALA A 60 -3.10 -12.06 33.45
C ALA A 60 -3.16 -13.27 34.41
N PRO A 61 -2.03 -13.95 34.64
CA PRO A 61 -2.00 -15.15 35.48
C PRO A 61 -2.16 -14.85 36.98
N GLU A 62 -1.92 -13.61 37.41
CA GLU A 62 -2.03 -13.21 38.81
C GLU A 62 -3.52 -13.15 39.22
N PRO A 63 -3.93 -13.95 40.22
CA PRO A 63 -5.34 -14.00 40.65
C PRO A 63 -5.72 -12.82 41.54
N ASP A 64 -4.74 -12.12 42.12
CA ASP A 64 -4.93 -11.01 43.03
C ASP A 64 -4.64 -9.64 42.37
N GLN A 65 -5.32 -8.61 42.87
CA GLN A 65 -5.23 -7.25 42.34
C GLN A 65 -3.83 -6.62 42.52
N ASP A 66 -3.06 -7.05 43.52
CA ASP A 66 -1.73 -6.47 43.78
C ASP A 66 -0.68 -7.05 42.84
N GLY A 67 -0.73 -8.37 42.61
CA GLY A 67 0.06 -9.07 41.59
C GLY A 67 -0.21 -8.50 40.20
N TYR A 68 -1.49 -8.35 39.85
CA TYR A 68 -1.90 -7.72 38.59
C TYR A 68 -1.31 -6.31 38.43
N ARG A 69 -1.46 -5.45 39.45
CA ARG A 69 -0.91 -4.08 39.44
C ARG A 69 0.59 -4.06 39.24
N ARG A 70 1.35 -4.90 39.96
CA ARG A 70 2.82 -5.01 39.81
C ARG A 70 3.22 -5.44 38.40
N ARG A 71 2.54 -6.44 37.84
CA ARG A 71 2.80 -6.91 36.47
C ARG A 71 2.54 -5.81 35.45
N MET A 72 1.41 -5.11 35.56
CA MET A 72 1.06 -4.03 34.63
C MET A 72 2.02 -2.85 34.72
N ALA A 73 2.48 -2.49 35.92
CA ALA A 73 3.52 -1.48 36.09
C ALA A 73 4.84 -1.91 35.41
N ARG A 74 5.25 -3.17 35.57
CA ARG A 74 6.43 -3.71 34.87
C ARG A 74 6.25 -3.70 33.36
N ARG A 75 5.07 -4.10 32.84
CA ARG A 75 4.73 -4.04 31.41
C ARG A 75 4.79 -2.62 30.88
N GLN A 76 4.31 -1.64 31.65
CA GLN A 76 4.40 -0.22 31.28
C GLN A 76 5.85 0.24 31.17
N GLN A 77 6.71 -0.09 32.14
CA GLN A 77 8.13 0.26 32.11
C GLN A 77 8.86 -0.36 30.91
N VAL A 78 8.65 -1.65 30.67
CA VAL A 78 9.22 -2.36 29.50
C VAL A 78 8.73 -1.73 28.21
N GLN A 79 7.44 -1.38 28.12
CA GLN A 79 6.90 -0.72 26.93
C GLN A 79 7.52 0.67 26.72
N GLN A 80 7.74 1.46 27.78
CA GLN A 80 8.41 2.76 27.69
C GLN A 80 9.84 2.63 27.19
N GLN A 81 10.60 1.65 27.69
CA GLN A 81 11.95 1.36 27.23
C GLN A 81 11.96 0.94 25.75
N ARG A 82 11.07 0.03 25.35
CA ARG A 82 10.93 -0.41 23.95
C ARG A 82 10.62 0.73 23.00
N VAL A 83 9.77 1.66 23.41
CA VAL A 83 9.46 2.86 22.60
C VAL A 83 10.66 3.79 22.55
N GLY A 84 11.35 4.00 23.66
CA GLY A 84 12.55 4.85 23.73
C GLY A 84 13.70 4.36 22.86
N GLU A 85 13.87 3.05 22.70
CA GLU A 85 14.90 2.45 21.84
C GLU A 85 14.55 2.47 20.33
N ARG A 86 13.28 2.73 19.97
CA ARG A 86 12.80 2.74 18.58
C ARG A 86 12.67 4.18 18.08
N ASN A 87 13.74 4.71 17.49
CA ASN A 87 13.83 6.12 17.08
C ASN A 87 14.10 6.33 15.56
N ARG A 88 14.06 5.26 14.75
CA ARG A 88 14.30 5.36 13.31
C ARG A 88 13.03 5.76 12.57
N GLU A 89 13.09 6.85 11.82
CA GLU A 89 12.05 7.26 10.89
C GLU A 89 12.51 7.06 9.45
N LYS A 90 11.68 6.37 8.64
CA LYS A 90 11.89 6.19 7.20
C LYS A 90 10.57 5.90 6.48
N GLY A 91 10.57 6.07 5.16
CA GLY A 91 9.57 5.56 4.24
C GLY A 91 9.52 4.03 4.30
N LEU A 92 8.33 3.48 4.16
CA LEU A 92 8.09 2.04 4.32
C LEU A 92 7.50 1.47 3.04
N VAL A 93 7.94 0.27 2.69
CA VAL A 93 7.35 -0.57 1.64
C VAL A 93 6.39 -1.56 2.29
N LEU A 94 5.09 -1.36 2.07
CA LEU A 94 4.03 -2.20 2.62
C LEU A 94 3.43 -3.06 1.50
N VAL A 95 3.36 -4.37 1.69
CA VAL A 95 2.77 -5.31 0.74
C VAL A 95 1.53 -5.96 1.34
N PHE A 96 0.38 -5.73 0.72
CA PHE A 96 -0.89 -6.37 1.06
C PHE A 96 -1.23 -7.44 0.00
N THR A 97 -0.96 -8.71 0.33
CA THR A 97 -1.10 -9.86 -0.58
C THR A 97 -2.07 -10.90 -0.03
N GLY A 98 -2.15 -12.07 -0.66
CA GLY A 98 -2.98 -13.20 -0.23
C GLY A 98 -4.36 -13.23 -0.87
N ASP A 99 -5.06 -14.35 -0.67
CA ASP A 99 -6.30 -14.66 -1.38
C ASP A 99 -7.57 -14.09 -0.76
N GLY A 100 -7.48 -13.60 0.47
CA GLY A 100 -8.56 -13.00 1.23
C GLY A 100 -8.95 -11.62 0.72
N LYS A 101 -10.17 -11.20 1.08
CA LYS A 101 -10.63 -9.82 0.91
C LYS A 101 -9.90 -8.90 1.88
N GLY A 102 -9.62 -7.68 1.43
CA GLY A 102 -9.16 -6.59 2.30
C GLY A 102 -7.91 -5.85 1.83
N LYS A 103 -7.21 -6.32 0.80
CA LYS A 103 -5.88 -5.80 0.41
C LYS A 103 -5.95 -4.33 0.02
N THR A 104 -6.82 -4.01 -0.96
CA THR A 104 -7.09 -2.64 -1.38
C THR A 104 -7.66 -1.82 -0.24
N THR A 105 -8.63 -2.32 0.52
CA THR A 105 -9.24 -1.54 1.63
C THR A 105 -8.24 -1.22 2.74
N ALA A 106 -7.27 -2.10 3.02
CA ALA A 106 -6.18 -1.81 3.95
C ALA A 106 -5.28 -0.68 3.44
N ALA A 107 -4.91 -0.71 2.15
CA ALA A 107 -4.17 0.38 1.53
C ALA A 107 -4.97 1.70 1.54
N LEU A 108 -6.28 1.67 1.26
CA LEU A 108 -7.15 2.84 1.33
C LEU A 108 -7.34 3.37 2.76
N GLY A 109 -7.28 2.50 3.77
CA GLY A 109 -7.19 2.92 5.17
C GLY A 109 -5.93 3.73 5.47
N LEU A 110 -4.80 3.42 4.82
CA LEU A 110 -3.60 4.24 4.88
C LEU A 110 -3.81 5.58 4.16
N VAL A 111 -4.42 5.56 2.98
CA VAL A 111 -4.76 6.79 2.23
C VAL A 111 -5.56 7.75 3.11
N LEU A 112 -6.66 7.27 3.70
CA LEU A 112 -7.51 8.09 4.57
C LEU A 112 -6.75 8.62 5.79
N ARG A 113 -5.90 7.78 6.41
CA ARG A 113 -5.09 8.19 7.56
C ARG A 113 -4.08 9.28 7.18
N THR A 114 -3.38 9.11 6.06
CA THR A 114 -2.39 10.08 5.57
C THR A 114 -3.06 11.42 5.22
N LEU A 115 -4.16 11.38 4.46
CA LEU A 115 -4.95 12.57 4.14
C LEU A 115 -5.51 13.26 5.40
N GLY A 116 -5.96 12.48 6.39
CA GLY A 116 -6.43 13.01 7.68
C GLY A 116 -5.36 13.74 8.49
N HIS A 117 -4.08 13.53 8.20
CA HIS A 117 -2.96 14.28 8.75
C HIS A 117 -2.54 15.48 7.88
N GLY A 118 -3.29 15.81 6.82
CA GLY A 118 -3.01 16.94 5.92
C GLY A 118 -1.90 16.66 4.90
N GLU A 119 -1.51 15.40 4.75
CA GLU A 119 -0.44 14.97 3.83
C GLU A 119 -1.01 14.59 2.46
N GLN A 120 -0.16 14.57 1.43
CA GLN A 120 -0.59 14.29 0.06
C GLN A 120 -0.36 12.83 -0.35
N VAL A 121 -1.28 12.30 -1.16
CA VAL A 121 -1.32 10.89 -1.57
C VAL A 121 -1.50 10.75 -3.07
N ALA A 122 -0.85 9.74 -3.65
CA ALA A 122 -1.16 9.26 -4.99
C ALA A 122 -1.65 7.81 -4.94
N VAL A 123 -2.69 7.49 -5.72
CA VAL A 123 -3.22 6.13 -5.91
C VAL A 123 -3.21 5.82 -7.40
N VAL A 124 -2.55 4.73 -7.79
CA VAL A 124 -2.50 4.24 -9.17
C VAL A 124 -3.02 2.80 -9.20
N GLN A 125 -4.03 2.53 -10.01
CA GLN A 125 -4.66 1.21 -10.14
C GLN A 125 -4.30 0.59 -11.49
N PHE A 126 -3.67 -0.59 -11.46
CA PHE A 126 -3.05 -1.22 -12.65
C PHE A 126 -4.01 -2.08 -13.49
N ILE A 127 -5.09 -2.61 -12.90
CA ILE A 127 -6.04 -3.52 -13.58
C ILE A 127 -7.42 -2.90 -13.72
N LYS A 128 -7.80 -2.00 -12.81
CA LYS A 128 -9.16 -1.45 -12.74
C LYS A 128 -9.36 -0.38 -13.82
N GLY A 129 -10.51 -0.44 -14.49
CA GLY A 129 -10.93 0.47 -15.55
C GLY A 129 -12.44 0.55 -15.72
N GLY A 130 -12.94 1.64 -16.28
CA GLY A 130 -14.33 1.77 -16.75
C GLY A 130 -15.40 2.02 -15.68
N TRP A 131 -15.08 2.02 -14.39
CA TRP A 131 -16.02 2.36 -13.32
C TRP A 131 -15.31 3.07 -12.16
N GLN A 132 -15.96 4.08 -11.58
CA GLN A 132 -15.44 4.81 -10.43
C GLN A 132 -15.81 4.07 -9.12
N PRO A 133 -14.83 3.57 -8.35
CA PRO A 133 -15.10 2.92 -7.07
C PRO A 133 -15.74 3.88 -6.06
N GLY A 134 -16.56 3.36 -5.15
CA GLY A 134 -17.18 4.15 -4.08
C GLY A 134 -16.15 4.91 -3.23
N GLU A 135 -14.97 4.33 -3.01
CA GLU A 135 -13.88 4.96 -2.26
C GLU A 135 -13.26 6.13 -3.01
N ALA A 136 -13.10 6.02 -4.34
CA ALA A 136 -12.57 7.12 -5.14
C ALA A 136 -13.48 8.34 -5.05
N ARG A 137 -14.81 8.13 -5.20
CA ARG A 137 -15.82 9.17 -5.04
C ARG A 137 -15.82 9.77 -3.63
N ALA A 138 -15.76 8.92 -2.60
CA ALA A 138 -15.76 9.38 -1.21
C ALA A 138 -14.51 10.21 -0.85
N LEU A 139 -13.41 10.03 -1.56
CA LEU A 139 -12.15 10.74 -1.30
C LEU A 139 -11.96 12.00 -2.17
N GLU A 140 -12.85 12.29 -3.13
CA GLU A 140 -12.79 13.53 -3.95
C GLU A 140 -12.79 14.81 -3.10
N LEU A 141 -13.41 14.75 -1.92
CA LEU A 141 -13.47 15.83 -0.94
C LEU A 141 -12.10 16.27 -0.38
N PHE A 142 -11.03 15.52 -0.66
CA PHE A 142 -9.65 15.91 -0.35
C PHE A 142 -8.98 16.74 -1.47
N GLY A 143 -9.63 16.93 -2.62
CA GLY A 143 -9.16 17.79 -3.72
C GLY A 143 -7.73 17.47 -4.14
N ASP A 144 -6.91 18.52 -4.29
CA ASP A 144 -5.52 18.42 -4.76
C ASP A 144 -4.58 17.62 -3.85
N ALA A 145 -5.00 17.29 -2.62
CA ALA A 145 -4.23 16.42 -1.74
C ALA A 145 -4.24 14.94 -2.20
N LEU A 146 -5.21 14.55 -3.04
CA LEU A 146 -5.33 13.20 -3.59
C LEU A 146 -5.23 13.21 -5.11
N HIS A 147 -4.25 12.47 -5.63
CA HIS A 147 -4.19 12.13 -7.05
C HIS A 147 -4.61 10.68 -7.25
N TRP A 148 -5.72 10.44 -7.95
CA TRP A 148 -6.24 9.11 -8.21
C TRP A 148 -6.22 8.78 -9.70
N HIS A 149 -5.59 7.67 -10.06
CA HIS A 149 -5.44 7.19 -11.42
C HIS A 149 -5.93 5.75 -11.54
N ALA A 150 -6.98 5.54 -12.34
CA ALA A 150 -7.45 4.21 -12.71
C ALA A 150 -7.07 3.98 -14.19
N LEU A 151 -5.89 3.38 -14.41
CA LEU A 151 -5.25 3.33 -15.73
C LEU A 151 -5.35 1.96 -16.42
N GLY A 152 -6.30 1.11 -16.01
CA GLY A 152 -6.65 -0.13 -16.70
C GLY A 152 -7.95 -0.03 -17.49
N GLU A 153 -8.34 -1.12 -18.15
CA GLU A 153 -9.63 -1.28 -18.83
C GLU A 153 -10.54 -2.33 -18.16
N GLY A 154 -10.14 -2.82 -16.98
CA GLY A 154 -10.81 -3.93 -16.31
C GLY A 154 -10.05 -5.24 -16.48
N PHE A 155 -10.75 -6.35 -16.31
CA PHE A 155 -10.11 -7.66 -16.28
C PHE A 155 -9.73 -8.17 -17.68
N THR A 156 -8.65 -8.96 -17.77
CA THR A 156 -8.08 -9.48 -19.03
C THR A 156 -9.06 -10.31 -19.87
N TRP A 157 -10.09 -10.92 -19.26
CA TRP A 157 -11.14 -11.64 -19.98
C TRP A 157 -12.18 -10.74 -20.66
N GLN A 158 -12.17 -9.44 -20.35
CA GLN A 158 -13.02 -8.43 -20.99
C GLN A 158 -12.31 -7.76 -22.17
N THR A 159 -11.03 -7.44 -22.02
CA THR A 159 -10.24 -6.76 -23.07
C THR A 159 -9.83 -7.71 -24.20
N GLN A 160 -9.48 -8.95 -23.88
CA GLN A 160 -8.99 -9.97 -24.83
C GLN A 160 -7.81 -9.50 -25.71
N ASP A 161 -7.09 -8.45 -25.29
CA ASP A 161 -5.96 -7.86 -25.99
C ASP A 161 -4.77 -7.72 -25.04
N ARG A 162 -3.91 -8.73 -25.07
CA ARG A 162 -2.71 -8.80 -24.23
C ARG A 162 -1.74 -7.64 -24.48
N GLN A 163 -1.66 -7.14 -25.72
CA GLN A 163 -0.72 -6.07 -26.05
C GLN A 163 -1.21 -4.75 -25.48
N ARG A 164 -2.52 -4.49 -25.58
CA ARG A 164 -3.18 -3.34 -24.96
C ARG A 164 -3.06 -3.36 -23.44
N ASP A 165 -3.33 -4.50 -22.80
CA ASP A 165 -3.18 -4.65 -21.35
C ASP A 165 -1.75 -4.31 -20.89
N ARG A 166 -0.73 -4.80 -21.63
CA ARG A 166 0.68 -4.49 -21.34
C ARG A 166 0.98 -3.00 -21.50
N MET A 167 0.47 -2.35 -22.55
CA MET A 167 0.68 -0.91 -22.75
C MET A 167 0.07 -0.08 -21.61
N LEU A 168 -1.16 -0.39 -21.19
CA LEU A 168 -1.84 0.29 -20.09
C LEU A 168 -1.10 0.12 -18.75
N VAL A 169 -0.61 -1.09 -18.46
CA VAL A 169 0.22 -1.34 -17.27
C VAL A 169 1.52 -0.52 -17.31
N GLN A 170 2.18 -0.44 -18.46
CA GLN A 170 3.41 0.34 -18.60
C GLN A 170 3.15 1.85 -18.45
N GLU A 171 1.99 2.32 -18.91
CA GLU A 171 1.55 3.70 -18.69
C GLU A 171 1.28 3.99 -17.21
N ALA A 172 0.54 3.10 -16.54
CA ALA A 172 0.31 3.17 -15.11
C ALA A 172 1.64 3.15 -14.31
N TRP A 173 2.60 2.36 -14.76
CA TRP A 173 3.94 2.31 -14.18
C TRP A 173 4.70 3.63 -14.35
N ARG A 174 4.71 4.20 -15.55
CA ARG A 174 5.33 5.51 -15.82
C ARG A 174 4.74 6.62 -14.95
N GLN A 175 3.41 6.66 -14.83
CA GLN A 175 2.73 7.57 -13.93
C GLN A 175 3.13 7.33 -12.46
N SER A 176 3.23 6.06 -12.05
CA SER A 176 3.67 5.69 -10.70
C SER A 176 5.09 6.19 -10.40
N CYS A 177 6.04 6.03 -11.33
CA CYS A 177 7.42 6.52 -11.16
C CYS A 177 7.47 8.04 -10.90
N SER A 178 6.63 8.83 -11.59
CA SER A 178 6.56 10.27 -11.35
C SER A 178 6.13 10.62 -9.92
N TYR A 179 5.22 9.85 -9.33
CA TYR A 179 4.80 10.02 -7.93
C TYR A 179 5.80 9.47 -6.93
N LEU A 180 6.47 8.37 -7.26
CA LEU A 180 7.53 7.81 -6.43
C LEU A 180 8.69 8.81 -6.29
N ALA A 181 9.01 9.56 -7.34
CA ALA A 181 10.06 10.59 -7.30
C ALA A 181 9.63 11.93 -6.64
N ASP A 182 8.32 12.14 -6.38
CA ASP A 182 7.79 13.40 -5.88
C ASP A 182 7.78 13.44 -4.34
N ALA A 183 8.66 14.25 -3.75
CA ALA A 183 8.79 14.43 -2.30
C ALA A 183 7.56 15.05 -1.62
N LYS A 184 6.61 15.59 -2.38
CA LYS A 184 5.32 16.03 -1.82
C LYS A 184 4.41 14.87 -1.45
N ARG A 185 4.64 13.67 -2.01
CA ARG A 185 3.82 12.48 -1.74
C ARG A 185 4.31 11.79 -0.49
N LYS A 186 3.51 11.84 0.57
CA LYS A 186 3.77 11.08 1.79
C LYS A 186 3.49 9.60 1.59
N LEU A 187 2.52 9.26 0.73
CA LEU A 187 2.12 7.90 0.40
C LEU A 187 1.84 7.75 -1.10
N VAL A 188 2.36 6.68 -1.70
CA VAL A 188 1.99 6.21 -3.04
C VAL A 188 1.39 4.81 -2.95
N VAL A 189 0.18 4.61 -3.46
CA VAL A 189 -0.48 3.30 -3.51
C VAL A 189 -0.43 2.76 -4.94
N LEU A 190 0.13 1.56 -5.08
CA LEU A 190 0.20 0.80 -6.33
C LEU A 190 -0.79 -0.37 -6.22
N ASP A 191 -2.05 -0.09 -6.54
CA ASP A 191 -3.16 -1.04 -6.37
C ASP A 191 -3.17 -2.06 -7.52
N GLU A 192 -3.22 -3.35 -7.15
CA GLU A 192 -3.14 -4.52 -8.03
C GLU A 192 -1.84 -4.66 -8.84
N VAL A 193 -0.76 -3.97 -8.45
CA VAL A 193 0.55 -4.10 -9.08
C VAL A 193 1.10 -5.54 -8.99
N ASN A 194 0.81 -6.27 -7.91
CA ASN A 194 1.21 -7.68 -7.79
C ASN A 194 0.59 -8.55 -8.88
N VAL A 195 -0.63 -8.21 -9.31
CA VAL A 195 -1.30 -8.91 -10.42
C VAL A 195 -0.64 -8.57 -11.74
N ALA A 196 -0.25 -7.30 -11.96
CA ALA A 196 0.50 -6.89 -13.14
C ALA A 196 1.85 -7.63 -13.28
N LEU A 197 2.56 -7.82 -12.16
CA LEU A 197 3.79 -8.64 -12.11
C LEU A 197 3.48 -10.10 -12.44
N LYS A 198 2.47 -10.68 -11.79
CA LYS A 198 2.09 -12.10 -11.98
C LYS A 198 1.69 -12.40 -13.43
N LEU A 199 1.09 -11.44 -14.12
CA LEU A 199 0.68 -11.57 -15.52
C LEU A 199 1.80 -11.25 -16.53
N GLY A 200 2.98 -10.82 -16.06
CA GLY A 200 4.12 -10.49 -16.92
C GLY A 200 3.93 -9.20 -17.73
N TYR A 201 3.12 -8.26 -17.23
CA TYR A 201 2.91 -6.95 -17.86
C TYR A 201 3.90 -5.91 -17.34
N LEU A 202 4.41 -6.11 -16.13
CA LEU A 202 5.48 -5.34 -15.49
C LEU A 202 6.54 -6.33 -14.99
N GLU A 203 7.82 -6.05 -15.24
CA GLU A 203 8.90 -6.88 -14.72
C GLU A 203 9.21 -6.53 -13.26
N LEU A 204 9.65 -7.50 -12.47
CA LEU A 204 9.94 -7.27 -11.04
C LEU A 204 11.09 -6.29 -10.85
N GLU A 205 12.13 -6.39 -11.68
CA GLU A 205 13.31 -5.53 -11.63
C GLU A 205 12.91 -4.07 -11.86
N GLN A 206 12.02 -3.82 -12.84
CA GLN A 206 11.48 -2.48 -13.08
C GLN A 206 10.80 -1.92 -11.83
N LEU A 207 9.97 -2.72 -11.16
CA LEU A 207 9.33 -2.32 -9.91
C LEU A 207 10.36 -1.98 -8.83
N LEU A 208 11.31 -2.88 -8.59
CA LEU A 208 12.32 -2.71 -7.55
C LEU A 208 13.17 -1.45 -7.79
N GLU A 209 13.59 -1.20 -9.03
CA GLU A 209 14.30 0.03 -9.40
C GLU A 209 13.45 1.29 -9.19
N GLY A 210 12.17 1.25 -9.58
CA GLY A 210 11.28 2.40 -9.36
C GLY A 210 11.02 2.69 -7.90
N LEU A 211 11.02 1.68 -7.03
CA LEU A 211 10.94 1.86 -5.58
C LEU A 211 12.15 2.61 -5.01
N GLU A 212 13.31 2.59 -5.66
CA GLU A 212 14.49 3.35 -5.22
C GLU A 212 14.41 4.85 -5.59
N LEU A 213 13.47 5.26 -6.43
CA LEU A 213 13.23 6.69 -6.75
C LEU A 213 12.67 7.48 -5.57
N ARG A 214 12.26 6.79 -4.51
CA ARG A 214 11.49 7.38 -3.41
C ARG A 214 12.34 8.28 -2.51
N PRO A 215 11.82 9.48 -2.19
CA PRO A 215 12.33 10.27 -1.09
C PRO A 215 12.31 9.49 0.24
N PRO A 216 13.24 9.77 1.17
CA PRO A 216 13.46 8.92 2.35
C PRO A 216 12.27 8.72 3.29
N LEU A 217 11.23 9.56 3.20
CA LEU A 217 10.05 9.54 4.07
C LEU A 217 8.74 9.23 3.32
N THR A 218 8.82 8.89 2.03
CA THR A 218 7.67 8.49 1.21
C THR A 218 7.38 7.01 1.42
N HIS A 219 6.17 6.70 1.86
CA HIS A 219 5.70 5.32 2.00
C HIS A 219 5.11 4.81 0.68
N VAL A 220 5.18 3.49 0.46
CA VAL A 220 4.50 2.83 -0.65
C VAL A 220 3.70 1.64 -0.18
N ALA A 221 2.45 1.55 -0.61
CA ALA A 221 1.62 0.37 -0.42
C ALA A 221 1.40 -0.33 -1.76
N LEU A 222 1.79 -1.59 -1.85
CA LEU A 222 1.59 -2.46 -3.01
C LEU A 222 0.50 -3.47 -2.68
N THR A 223 -0.47 -3.65 -3.57
CA THR A 223 -1.57 -4.60 -3.36
C THR A 223 -1.69 -5.61 -4.49
N GLY A 224 -2.46 -6.65 -4.21
CA GLY A 224 -2.87 -7.65 -5.19
C GLY A 224 -2.39 -9.04 -4.80
N ARG A 225 -2.94 -10.05 -5.47
CA ARG A 225 -2.64 -11.46 -5.18
C ARG A 225 -1.26 -11.83 -5.75
N GLY A 226 -0.56 -12.73 -5.06
CA GLY A 226 0.64 -13.38 -5.59
C GLY A 226 1.85 -12.44 -5.68
N ALA A 227 2.07 -11.61 -4.67
CA ALA A 227 3.33 -10.85 -4.54
C ALA A 227 4.56 -11.77 -4.73
N PRO A 228 5.51 -11.44 -5.62
CA PRO A 228 6.73 -12.22 -5.80
C PRO A 228 7.55 -12.33 -4.51
N GLU A 229 8.22 -13.46 -4.30
CA GLU A 229 9.00 -13.71 -3.08
C GLU A 229 10.10 -12.68 -2.86
N ALA A 230 10.81 -12.28 -3.93
CA ALA A 230 11.83 -11.25 -3.85
C ALA A 230 11.26 -9.86 -3.45
N LEU A 231 10.01 -9.54 -3.82
CA LEU A 231 9.33 -8.34 -3.32
C LEU A 231 8.99 -8.46 -1.83
N VAL A 232 8.53 -9.64 -1.39
CA VAL A 232 8.23 -9.92 0.02
C VAL A 232 9.46 -9.76 0.90
N GLN A 233 10.61 -10.26 0.46
CA GLN A 233 11.87 -10.16 1.19
C GLN A 233 12.41 -8.72 1.29
N ARG A 234 12.10 -7.87 0.31
CA ARG A 234 12.53 -6.45 0.27
C ARG A 234 11.57 -5.50 0.99
N ALA A 235 10.35 -5.94 1.28
CA ALA A 235 9.33 -5.10 1.89
C ALA A 235 9.53 -4.96 3.41
N ASP A 236 9.21 -3.78 3.95
CA ASP A 236 9.30 -3.50 5.38
C ASP A 236 8.14 -4.12 6.17
N LEU A 237 6.98 -4.25 5.52
CA LEU A 237 5.80 -4.88 6.09
C LEU A 237 5.10 -5.71 5.02
N VAL A 238 4.83 -6.97 5.34
CA VAL A 238 4.04 -7.84 4.47
C VAL A 238 2.87 -8.40 5.27
N THR A 239 1.65 -8.16 4.79
CA THR A 239 0.43 -8.76 5.32
C THR A 239 -0.15 -9.69 4.28
N GLU A 240 -0.25 -10.97 4.63
CA GLU A 240 -0.98 -11.96 3.84
C GLU A 240 -2.42 -12.07 4.35
N MET A 241 -3.38 -11.64 3.53
CA MET A 241 -4.80 -11.84 3.81
C MET A 241 -5.19 -13.25 3.42
N LYS A 242 -5.33 -14.14 4.40
CA LYS A 242 -5.77 -15.51 4.18
C LYS A 242 -7.29 -15.58 4.06
N LEU A 243 -7.78 -16.28 3.04
CA LEU A 243 -9.21 -16.52 2.88
C LEU A 243 -9.65 -17.69 3.77
N LEU A 244 -10.12 -17.39 4.98
CA LEU A 244 -10.64 -18.42 5.89
C LEU A 244 -12.05 -18.87 5.53
N ARG A 245 -12.91 -17.91 5.14
CA ARG A 245 -14.27 -18.14 4.65
C ARG A 245 -14.68 -17.09 3.62
N HIS A 246 -15.56 -17.45 2.68
CA HIS A 246 -16.10 -16.51 1.71
C HIS A 246 -17.63 -16.63 1.54
N PRO A 247 -18.41 -15.56 1.76
CA PRO A 247 -19.88 -15.63 1.72
C PRO A 247 -20.42 -16.03 0.34
N PHE A 248 -19.80 -15.59 -0.74
CA PHE A 248 -20.15 -16.06 -2.09
C PHE A 248 -20.03 -17.58 -2.28
N ARG A 249 -18.94 -18.21 -1.76
CA ARG A 249 -18.68 -19.64 -1.97
C ARG A 249 -19.48 -20.53 -1.03
N GLU A 250 -19.60 -20.13 0.23
CA GLU A 250 -20.18 -20.97 1.29
C GLU A 250 -21.67 -20.70 1.51
N GLN A 251 -22.14 -19.49 1.18
CA GLN A 251 -23.48 -19.02 1.51
C GLN A 251 -24.28 -18.60 0.27
N GLY A 252 -23.66 -18.53 -0.92
CA GLY A 252 -24.31 -18.08 -2.15
C GLY A 252 -24.65 -16.59 -2.17
N VAL A 253 -24.05 -15.78 -1.29
CA VAL A 253 -24.32 -14.34 -1.20
C VAL A 253 -23.60 -13.61 -2.32
N LYS A 254 -24.36 -12.88 -3.14
CA LYS A 254 -23.84 -12.03 -4.22
C LYS A 254 -23.10 -10.80 -3.68
N ALA A 255 -22.29 -10.18 -4.52
CA ALA A 255 -21.64 -8.89 -4.23
C ALA A 255 -22.69 -7.80 -3.89
N GLN A 256 -22.38 -6.97 -2.89
CA GLN A 256 -23.26 -5.92 -2.38
C GLN A 256 -22.57 -4.55 -2.41
N ALA A 257 -23.36 -3.52 -2.71
CA ALA A 257 -22.90 -2.14 -2.68
C ALA A 257 -22.46 -1.75 -1.25
N GLY A 258 -21.33 -1.04 -1.14
CA GLY A 258 -20.69 -0.67 0.11
C GLY A 258 -19.90 -1.82 0.77
N ILE A 259 -19.90 -3.02 0.19
CA ILE A 259 -19.20 -4.19 0.71
C ILE A 259 -18.17 -4.68 -0.29
N GLU A 260 -18.57 -5.04 -1.52
CA GLU A 260 -17.65 -5.47 -2.59
C GLU A 260 -17.27 -4.34 -3.55
N PHE A 261 -18.18 -3.38 -3.74
CA PHE A 261 -18.05 -2.25 -4.64
C PHE A 261 -18.82 -1.04 -4.10
#